data_AF-A0A931U941-F1
#
_entry.id   AF-A0A931U941-F1
#
_cell.length_a   1.000
_cell.length_b   1.000
_cell.length_c   1.000
_cell.angle_alpha   90.00
_cell.angle_beta   90.00
_cell.angle_gamma   90.00
#
_symmetry.space_group_name_H-M   'P 1'
#
loop_
_entity.id
_entity.type
_entity.pdbx_description
1 polymer ?
#
loop_
_entity_poly.entity_id
_entity_poly.type
_entity_poly.pdbx_seq_one_letter_code
_entity_poly.pdbx_strand_id
1 'polypeptide(L)'
;MKKLITQNPNILGGKPIIAGTRMSVEVILEFLAGGMEIKEMLKEYPFLTREQIQAAIEYAAGKVGSAGTSKEKRENIKLLATPPTAIRYIAGMNSK
;
A
#
# COMPACT_ATOMS: atom_id res chain seq x y z
N MET A 1 -19.00 2.92 4.50
CA MET A 1 -17.58 2.53 4.59
C MET A 1 -16.81 3.60 5.36
N LYS A 2 -16.03 3.22 6.38
CA LYS A 2 -15.24 4.17 7.18
C LYS A 2 -14.01 4.59 6.38
N LYS A 3 -13.80 5.90 6.16
CA LYS A 3 -12.64 6.41 5.43
C LYS A 3 -11.42 6.32 6.34
N LEU A 4 -10.41 5.53 5.97
CA LEU A 4 -9.21 5.29 6.79
C LEU A 4 -8.16 6.39 6.66
N ILE A 5 -8.18 7.14 5.55
CA ILE A 5 -7.34 8.31 5.31
C ILE A 5 -8.22 9.55 5.17
N THR A 6 -7.91 10.59 5.92
CA THR A 6 -8.60 11.88 5.86
C THR A 6 -7.63 12.99 5.49
N GLN A 7 -8.17 14.06 4.91
CA GLN A 7 -7.44 15.28 4.60
C GLN A 7 -8.28 16.46 5.07
N ASN A 8 -7.68 17.34 5.84
CA ASN A 8 -8.33 18.56 6.29
C ASN A 8 -7.30 19.69 6.21
N PRO A 9 -7.53 20.76 5.43
CA PRO A 9 -6.60 21.89 5.32
C PRO A 9 -6.21 22.50 6.67
N ASN A 10 -7.10 22.42 7.66
CA ASN A 10 -6.89 22.94 9.01
C ASN A 10 -6.06 22.00 9.91
N ILE A 11 -5.71 20.79 9.44
CA ILE A 11 -4.94 19.79 10.18
C ILE A 11 -3.68 19.45 9.39
N LEU A 12 -2.50 19.67 10.00
CA LEU A 12 -1.19 19.43 9.38
C LEU A 12 -1.05 20.04 7.98
N GLY A 13 -1.63 21.23 7.76
CA GLY A 13 -1.58 21.93 6.47
C GLY A 13 -2.22 21.18 5.31
N GLY A 14 -3.21 20.32 5.57
CA GLY A 14 -3.89 19.54 4.53
C GLY A 14 -3.20 18.23 4.16
N LYS A 15 -2.12 17.86 4.85
CA LYS A 15 -1.47 16.57 4.66
C LYS A 15 -2.46 15.41 4.90
N PRO A 16 -2.39 14.32 4.13
CA PRO A 16 -3.18 13.12 4.39
C PRO A 16 -2.80 12.48 5.72
N ILE A 17 -3.79 12.24 6.56
CA ILE A 17 -3.63 11.65 7.90
C ILE A 17 -4.42 10.36 8.04
N ILE A 18 -3.98 9.49 8.94
CA ILE A 18 -4.75 8.33 9.36
C ILE A 18 -5.96 8.81 10.16
N ALA A 19 -7.16 8.40 9.73
CA ALA A 19 -8.42 8.85 10.31
C ALA A 19 -8.51 8.53 11.81
N GLY A 20 -8.87 9.52 12.61
CA GLY A 20 -8.94 9.39 14.07
C GLY A 20 -7.59 9.58 14.77
N THR A 21 -6.54 9.93 14.05
CA THR A 21 -5.21 10.21 14.60
C THR A 21 -4.68 11.56 14.08
N ARG A 22 -3.52 11.99 14.58
CA ARG A 22 -2.74 13.09 13.99
C ARG A 22 -1.47 12.59 13.27
N MET A 23 -1.45 11.33 12.87
CA MET A 23 -0.32 10.72 12.16
C MET A 23 -0.53 10.85 10.66
N SER A 24 0.45 11.42 9.95
CA SER A 24 0.38 11.57 8.50
C SER A 24 0.70 10.25 7.79
N VAL A 25 0.21 10.12 6.55
CA VAL A 25 0.63 9.02 5.65
C VAL A 25 2.13 9.05 5.44
N GLU A 26 2.73 10.24 5.34
CA GLU A 26 4.18 10.45 5.21
C GLU A 26 4.97 9.77 6.33
N VAL A 27 4.57 9.95 7.60
CA VAL A 27 5.25 9.32 8.75
C VAL A 27 5.19 7.79 8.67
N ILE A 28 4.06 7.21 8.24
CA ILE A 28 3.96 5.76 8.04
C ILE A 28 4.96 5.30 6.98
N LEU A 29 5.11 6.04 5.88
CA LEU A 29 6.07 5.70 4.83
C LEU A 29 7.52 5.89 5.29
N GLU A 30 7.81 6.91 6.10
CA GLU A 30 9.14 7.12 6.69
C GLU A 30 9.55 5.94 7.59
N PHE A 31 8.64 5.44 8.42
CA PHE A 31 8.90 4.24 9.23
C PHE A 31 9.20 3.02 8.38
N LEU A 32 8.38 2.77 7.35
CA LEU A 32 8.59 1.66 6.43
C LEU A 32 9.90 1.80 5.64
N ALA A 33 10.23 3.02 5.20
CA ALA A 33 11.48 3.31 4.52
C ALA A 33 12.70 3.13 5.44
N GLY A 34 12.54 3.41 6.73
CA GLY A 34 13.52 3.13 7.78
C GLY A 34 13.64 1.65 8.17
N GLY A 35 12.85 0.76 7.56
CA GLY A 35 12.91 -0.67 7.80
C GLY A 35 12.08 -1.18 8.97
N MET A 36 11.25 -0.33 9.59
CA MET A 36 10.35 -0.76 10.67
C MET A 36 9.32 -1.77 10.15
N GLU A 37 9.17 -2.90 10.85
CA GLU A 37 8.15 -3.86 10.49
C GLU A 37 6.76 -3.39 10.92
N ILE A 38 5.72 -3.75 10.13
CA ILE A 38 4.32 -3.44 10.47
C ILE A 38 3.94 -3.97 11.86
N LYS A 39 4.47 -5.13 12.27
CA LYS A 39 4.18 -5.71 13.59
C LYS A 39 4.74 -4.86 14.73
N GLU A 40 5.94 -4.31 14.55
CA GLU A 40 6.58 -3.41 15.50
C GLU A 40 5.83 -2.09 15.57
N MET A 41 5.46 -1.54 14.42
CA MET A 41 4.66 -0.32 14.33
C MET A 41 3.31 -0.45 15.07
N LEU A 42 2.62 -1.60 14.93
CA LEU A 42 1.38 -1.87 15.66
C LEU A 42 1.59 -2.06 17.17
N LYS A 43 2.78 -2.47 17.60
CA LYS A 43 3.14 -2.60 19.01
C LYS A 43 3.46 -1.25 19.64
N GLU A 44 4.20 -0.39 18.93
CA GLU A 44 4.57 0.96 19.40
C GLU A 44 3.41 1.95 19.30
N TYR A 45 2.57 1.79 18.28
CA TYR A 45 1.41 2.66 18.01
C TYR A 45 0.11 1.84 18.04
N PRO A 46 -0.38 1.45 19.23
CA PRO A 46 -1.54 0.56 19.38
C PRO A 46 -2.87 1.17 18.90
N PHE A 47 -2.89 2.47 18.61
CA PHE A 47 -4.02 3.17 17.99
C PHE A 47 -4.08 2.98 16.47
N LEU A 48 -3.03 2.42 15.86
CA LEU A 48 -3.03 2.06 14.44
C LEU A 48 -3.61 0.67 14.24
N THR A 49 -4.26 0.49 13.09
CA THR A 49 -4.66 -0.83 12.60
C THR A 49 -3.90 -1.21 11.34
N ARG A 50 -3.83 -2.51 11.06
CA ARG A 50 -3.19 -3.02 9.85
C ARG A 50 -3.85 -2.46 8.59
N GLU A 51 -5.16 -2.28 8.61
CA GLU A 51 -5.94 -1.72 7.51
C GLU A 51 -5.60 -0.24 7.27
N GLN A 52 -5.37 0.52 8.34
CA GLN A 52 -4.94 1.91 8.23
C GLN A 52 -3.55 2.05 7.61
N ILE A 53 -2.61 1.19 8.01
CA ILE A 53 -1.25 1.14 7.43
C ILE A 53 -1.34 0.77 5.94
N GLN A 54 -2.12 -0.26 5.60
CA GLN A 54 -2.34 -0.67 4.21
C GLN A 54 -2.96 0.46 3.37
N ALA A 55 -3.97 1.16 3.91
CA ALA A 55 -4.60 2.30 3.24
C ALA A 55 -3.63 3.46 3.01
N ALA A 56 -2.66 3.68 3.92
CA ALA A 56 -1.62 4.70 3.76
C ALA A 56 -0.69 4.37 2.57
N ILE A 57 -0.26 3.10 2.47
CA ILE A 57 0.57 2.61 1.36
C ILE A 57 -0.18 2.72 0.03
N GLU A 58 -1.46 2.31 0.00
CA GLU A 58 -2.30 2.39 -1.20
C GLU A 58 -2.53 3.84 -1.64
N TYR A 59 -2.78 4.73 -0.67
CA TYR A 59 -2.89 6.17 -0.93
C TYR A 59 -1.63 6.70 -1.61
N ALA A 60 -0.44 6.37 -1.06
CA ALA A 60 0.84 6.82 -1.60
C ALA A 60 1.11 6.24 -3.00
N ALA A 61 0.89 4.94 -3.18
CA ALA A 61 1.04 4.28 -4.48
C ALA A 61 0.15 4.92 -5.55
N GLY A 62 -1.08 5.31 -5.21
CA GLY A 62 -1.99 6.01 -6.12
C GLY A 62 -1.59 7.45 -6.44
N LYS A 63 -0.66 8.06 -5.68
CA LYS A 63 -0.12 9.39 -5.96
C LYS A 63 1.16 9.34 -6.80
N VAL A 64 1.96 8.30 -6.65
CA VAL A 64 3.18 8.09 -7.45
C VAL A 64 2.84 7.46 -8.80
N GLY A 65 1.85 6.56 -8.85
CA GLY A 65 1.42 5.91 -10.08
C GLY A 65 0.24 6.63 -10.74
N SER A 66 0.46 7.23 -11.91
CA SER A 66 -0.61 7.61 -12.83
C SER A 66 -1.43 6.37 -13.24
N ALA A 67 -2.74 6.43 -13.00
CA ALA A 67 -3.82 5.56 -13.48
C ALA A 67 -3.64 4.02 -13.33
N GLY A 68 -4.46 3.41 -12.45
CA GLY A 68 -4.84 2.00 -12.57
C GLY A 68 -4.76 1.20 -11.27
N THR A 69 -5.81 1.25 -10.46
CA THR A 69 -6.16 0.17 -9.55
C THR A 69 -6.91 -0.90 -10.33
N SER A 70 -6.21 -1.92 -10.82
CA SER A 70 -6.87 -3.07 -11.44
C SER A 70 -6.15 -4.33 -11.00
N LYS A 71 -6.90 -5.34 -10.56
CA LYS A 71 -6.43 -6.71 -10.27
C LYS A 71 -5.45 -7.22 -11.36
N GLU A 72 -5.68 -6.82 -12.60
CA GLU A 72 -4.84 -7.05 -13.78
C GLU A 72 -3.37 -6.65 -13.61
N LYS A 73 -3.06 -5.52 -12.96
CA LYS A 73 -1.66 -5.11 -12.72
C LYS A 73 -0.97 -6.00 -11.68
N ARG A 74 -1.71 -6.50 -10.67
CA ARG A 74 -1.17 -7.45 -9.67
C ARG A 74 -0.87 -8.81 -10.30
N GLU A 75 -1.70 -9.26 -11.25
CA GLU A 75 -1.46 -10.47 -12.05
C GLU A 75 -0.26 -10.29 -12.99
N ASN A 76 -0.16 -9.15 -13.66
CA ASN A 76 0.98 -8.85 -14.54
C ASN A 76 2.30 -8.69 -13.75
N ILE A 77 2.28 -8.14 -12.53
CA ILE A 77 3.48 -8.07 -11.66
C ILE A 77 3.93 -9.47 -11.22
N LYS A 78 3.00 -10.40 -10.95
CA LYS A 78 3.36 -11.80 -10.67
C LYS A 78 4.04 -12.45 -11.87
N LEU A 79 3.57 -12.18 -13.09
CA LEU A 79 4.18 -12.68 -14.31
C LEU A 79 5.62 -12.16 -14.48
N LEU A 80 5.87 -10.87 -14.19
CA LEU A 80 7.20 -10.26 -14.23
C LEU A 80 8.17 -10.80 -13.16
N ALA A 81 7.66 -11.17 -11.99
CA ALA A 81 8.45 -11.76 -10.91
C ALA A 81 8.66 -13.29 -11.07
N THR A 82 8.05 -13.90 -12.08
CA THR A 82 8.19 -15.33 -12.37
C THR A 82 9.44 -15.54 -13.24
N PRO A 83 10.36 -16.47 -12.89
CA PRO A 83 11.52 -16.76 -13.71
C PRO A 83 11.12 -17.07 -15.16
N PRO A 84 11.84 -16.60 -16.20
CA PRO A 84 11.45 -16.77 -17.61
C PRO A 84 11.16 -18.23 -17.99
N THR A 85 11.83 -19.18 -17.33
CA THR A 85 11.61 -20.63 -17.47
C THR A 85 10.19 -21.07 -17.11
N ALA A 86 9.57 -20.47 -16.09
CA ALA A 86 8.23 -20.83 -15.66
C ALA A 86 7.12 -20.21 -16.55
N ILE A 87 7.37 -19.10 -17.25
CA ILE A 87 6.40 -18.50 -18.19
C ILE A 87 6.12 -19.46 -19.37
N ARG A 88 7.18 -20.08 -19.92
CA ARG A 88 7.07 -21.06 -21.02
C ARG A 88 6.26 -22.30 -20.61
N TYR A 89 6.34 -22.70 -19.34
CA TYR A 89 5.58 -23.83 -18.80
C TYR A 89 4.07 -23.54 -18.75
N ILE A 90 3.69 -22.35 -18.27
CA ILE A 90 2.28 -21.94 -18.14
C ILE A 90 1.63 -21.74 -19.52
N ALA A 91 2.34 -21.13 -20.47
CA ALA A 91 1.86 -20.97 -21.85
C ALA A 91 1.66 -22.30 -22.58
N GLY A 92 2.43 -23.33 -22.24
CA GLY A 92 2.30 -24.68 -22.80
C GLY A 92 1.14 -25.51 -22.24
N MET A 93 0.57 -25.13 -21.09
CA MET A 93 -0.54 -25.86 -20.45
C MET A 93 -1.94 -25.47 -20.95
N ASN A 94 -2.11 -24.31 -21.59
CA ASN A 94 -3.41 -23.82 -22.07
C ASN A 94 -3.76 -24.23 -23.52
N SER A 95 -3.05 -25.21 -24.10
CA SER A 95 -3.24 -25.66 -25.49
C SER A 95 -3.80 -27.08 -25.63
N LYS A 96 -4.60 -27.56 -24.67
CA LYS A 96 -5.37 -28.81 -24.81
C LYS A 96 -6.79 -28.66 -24.31
#